data_AF-A0A3M0ZDH2-F1
#
_entry.id   AF-A0A3M0ZDH2-F1
#
_cell.length_a   1.000
_cell.length_b   1.000
_cell.length_c   1.000
_cell.angle_alpha   90.00
_cell.angle_beta   90.00
_cell.angle_gamma   90.00
#
_symmetry.space_group_name_H-M   'P 1'
#
loop_
_entity.id
_entity.type
_entity.pdbx_description
1 polymer ?
#
loop_
_entity_poly.entity_id
_entity_poly.type
_entity_poly.pdbx_seq_one_letter_code
_entity_poly.pdbx_strand_id
1 'polypeptide(L)'
;MRRAFKFCFVRHPLRWYESYWKFSMQRGWPRWGYRRGRQRWHPNAALNELADPDFNRFIAKVIAHEPGYVTRMFAAYATPEIDFVGRQERLAEDLIEVLARLGVSCDAERIRRWPRVNETPKEIPDPQWDPSLRKQIEELERPALERFGYD
;
A
#
# COMPACT_ATOMS: atom_id res chain seq x y z
N MET A 1 6.26 -9.32 -31.50
CA MET A 1 6.62 -8.24 -30.55
C MET A 1 6.97 -8.85 -29.20
N ARG A 2 8.03 -8.41 -28.52
CA ARG A 2 8.27 -8.79 -27.12
C ARG A 2 7.29 -8.02 -26.23
N ARG A 3 6.66 -8.71 -25.27
CA ARG A 3 5.77 -8.10 -24.26
C ARG A 3 6.60 -7.18 -23.35
N ALA A 4 6.04 -6.04 -22.95
CA ALA A 4 6.69 -5.17 -21.96
C ALA A 4 6.76 -5.89 -20.60
N PHE A 5 7.92 -5.81 -19.95
CA PHE A 5 8.09 -6.27 -18.57
C PHE A 5 7.35 -5.31 -17.63
N LYS A 6 6.47 -5.84 -16.79
CA LYS A 6 5.64 -5.08 -15.85
C LYS A 6 6.02 -5.48 -14.43
N PHE A 7 6.18 -4.49 -13.58
CA PHE A 7 6.43 -4.72 -12.16
C PHE A 7 5.65 -3.73 -11.32
N CYS A 8 5.39 -4.10 -10.07
CA CYS A 8 4.82 -3.21 -9.07
C CYS A 8 5.42 -3.50 -7.69
N PHE A 9 5.18 -2.60 -6.75
CA PHE A 9 5.53 -2.80 -5.34
C PHE A 9 4.26 -2.81 -4.50
N VAL A 10 4.18 -3.77 -3.58
CA VAL A 10 3.15 -3.83 -2.55
C VAL A 10 3.77 -3.48 -1.20
N ARG A 11 2.94 -3.35 -0.17
CA ARG A 11 3.35 -3.08 1.21
C ARG A 11 2.58 -4.01 2.13
N HIS A 12 3.12 -4.34 3.29
CA HIS A 12 2.38 -5.07 4.31
C HIS A 12 1.01 -4.39 4.56
N PRO A 13 -0.14 -5.07 4.42
CA PRO A 13 -1.47 -4.46 4.47
C PRO A 13 -1.72 -3.57 5.70
N LEU A 14 -1.38 -4.04 6.91
CA LEU A 14 -1.53 -3.22 8.11
C LEU A 14 -0.67 -1.94 8.08
N ARG A 15 0.60 -2.06 7.66
CA ARG A 15 1.50 -0.89 7.51
C ARG A 15 1.00 0.08 6.44
N TRP A 16 0.26 -0.42 5.44
CA TRP A 16 -0.42 0.43 4.46
C TRP A 16 -1.51 1.27 5.13
N TYR A 17 -2.38 0.66 5.95
CA TYR A 17 -3.43 1.39 6.67
C TYR A 17 -2.87 2.45 7.62
N GLU A 18 -1.84 2.10 8.40
CA GLU A 18 -1.13 3.04 9.28
C GLU A 18 -0.64 4.25 8.47
N SER A 19 0.08 3.98 7.37
CA SER A 19 0.64 5.02 6.53
C SER A 19 -0.42 5.89 5.87
N TYR A 20 -1.51 5.30 5.39
CA TYR A 20 -2.62 6.01 4.76
C TYR A 20 -3.33 6.92 5.76
N TRP A 21 -3.63 6.40 6.96
CA TRP A 21 -4.28 7.17 8.01
C TRP A 21 -3.41 8.36 8.44
N LYS A 22 -2.11 8.14 8.68
CA LYS A 22 -1.19 9.24 9.04
C LYS A 22 -1.08 10.29 7.94
N PHE A 23 -0.94 9.86 6.68
CA PHE A 23 -0.94 10.77 5.53
C PHE A 23 -2.23 11.61 5.48
N SER A 24 -3.38 10.97 5.71
CA SER A 24 -4.68 11.62 5.65
C SER A 24 -4.87 12.61 6.80
N MET A 25 -4.45 12.27 8.02
CA MET A 25 -4.41 13.19 9.16
C MET A 25 -3.60 14.45 8.86
N GLN A 26 -2.44 14.28 8.23
CA GLN A 26 -1.54 15.38 7.86
C GLN A 26 -2.14 16.31 6.80
N ARG A 27 -2.96 15.76 5.91
CA ARG A 27 -3.51 16.47 4.74
C ARG A 27 -4.96 16.93 4.94
N GLY A 28 -5.53 16.75 6.14
CA GLY A 28 -6.92 17.09 6.42
C GLY A 28 -7.93 16.22 5.67
N TRP A 29 -7.64 14.92 5.54
CA TRP A 29 -8.50 13.93 4.87
C TRP A 29 -8.87 14.32 3.44
N PRO A 30 -7.90 14.34 2.51
CA PRO A 30 -8.14 14.78 1.15
C PRO A 30 -9.19 13.88 0.50
N ARG A 31 -10.19 14.49 -0.13
CA ARG A 31 -11.17 13.75 -0.91
C ARG A 31 -10.53 13.29 -2.21
N TRP A 32 -10.32 11.98 -2.33
CA TRP A 32 -9.91 11.36 -3.57
C TRP A 32 -11.02 11.48 -4.61
N GLY A 33 -10.72 11.17 -5.87
CA GLY A 33 -11.68 11.25 -6.95
C GLY A 33 -12.89 10.29 -6.81
N TYR A 34 -13.41 9.80 -7.92
CA TYR A 34 -14.60 8.95 -7.91
C TYR A 34 -14.25 7.47 -8.00
N ARG A 35 -15.02 6.65 -7.29
CA ARG A 35 -14.88 5.18 -7.31
C ARG A 35 -15.14 4.58 -8.71
N ARG A 36 -15.96 5.25 -9.52
CA ARG A 36 -16.35 4.86 -10.89
C ARG A 36 -16.46 6.07 -11.82
N GLY A 37 -15.35 6.77 -12.08
CA GLY A 37 -15.37 7.94 -12.99
C GLY A 37 -14.18 7.95 -13.93
N ARG A 38 -14.41 7.89 -15.25
CA ARG A 38 -13.33 7.81 -16.27
C ARG A 38 -12.27 8.93 -16.18
N GLN A 39 -12.65 10.13 -15.74
CA GLN A 39 -11.74 11.29 -15.73
C GLN A 39 -11.11 11.59 -14.36
N ARG A 40 -11.64 11.04 -13.26
CA ARG A 40 -11.15 11.29 -11.90
C ARG A 40 -11.16 10.02 -11.06
N TRP A 41 -10.88 8.86 -11.67
CA TRP A 41 -10.85 7.61 -10.92
C TRP A 41 -9.67 7.58 -9.96
N HIS A 42 -9.87 7.07 -8.74
CA HIS A 42 -8.79 6.86 -7.78
C HIS A 42 -9.10 5.64 -6.89
N PRO A 43 -8.15 4.73 -6.62
CA PRO A 43 -8.41 3.53 -5.79
C PRO A 43 -8.89 3.91 -4.38
N ASN A 44 -8.24 4.89 -3.74
CA ASN A 44 -8.60 5.36 -2.40
C ASN A 44 -9.93 6.13 -2.34
N ALA A 45 -10.63 6.34 -3.46
CA ALA A 45 -11.98 6.92 -3.43
C ALA A 45 -12.97 6.07 -2.62
N ALA A 46 -12.71 4.76 -2.48
CA ALA A 46 -13.48 3.88 -1.60
C ALA A 46 -13.39 4.28 -0.10
N LEU A 47 -12.34 5.02 0.28
CA LEU A 47 -12.07 5.41 1.66
C LEU A 47 -12.51 6.84 1.99
N ASN A 48 -13.06 7.59 1.03
CA ASN A 48 -13.39 9.02 1.18
C ASN A 48 -14.33 9.30 2.36
N GLU A 49 -15.34 8.45 2.55
CA GLU A 49 -16.38 8.65 3.58
C GLU A 49 -16.05 7.92 4.89
N LEU A 50 -14.84 7.35 5.00
CA LEU A 50 -14.42 6.56 6.17
C LEU A 50 -13.48 7.32 7.11
N ALA A 51 -13.22 8.60 6.83
CA ALA A 51 -12.33 9.46 7.61
C ALA A 51 -12.66 9.43 9.11
N ASP A 52 -11.63 9.29 9.94
CA ASP A 52 -11.74 9.41 11.39
C ASP A 52 -10.38 9.77 12.02
N PRO A 53 -10.31 10.79 12.90
CA PRO A 53 -9.09 11.14 13.59
C PRO A 53 -8.67 10.13 14.66
N ASP A 54 -9.53 9.19 15.04
CA ASP A 54 -9.12 8.01 15.82
C ASP A 54 -8.82 6.84 14.87
N PHE A 55 -7.63 6.26 15.01
CA PHE A 55 -7.19 5.19 14.12
C PHE A 55 -8.08 3.95 14.20
N ASN A 56 -8.49 3.55 15.40
CA ASN A 56 -9.29 2.34 15.59
C ASN A 56 -10.71 2.52 15.05
N ARG A 57 -11.30 3.71 15.19
CA ARG A 57 -12.57 4.05 14.54
C ARG A 57 -12.46 4.07 13.01
N PHE A 58 -11.36 4.58 12.46
CA PHE A 58 -11.09 4.49 11.02
C PHE A 58 -11.04 3.02 10.56
N ILE A 59 -10.29 2.17 11.26
CA ILE A 59 -10.21 0.74 10.94
C ILE A 59 -11.57 0.05 11.06
N ALA A 60 -12.34 0.32 12.13
CA ALA A 60 -13.67 -0.25 12.31
C ALA A 60 -14.60 0.12 11.14
N LYS A 61 -14.54 1.37 10.65
CA LYS A 61 -15.27 1.82 9.45
C LYS A 61 -14.79 1.08 8.19
N VAL A 62 -13.48 0.90 8.02
CA VAL A 62 -12.93 0.11 6.89
C VAL A 62 -13.42 -1.33 6.93
N ILE A 63 -13.39 -1.99 8.07
CA ILE A 63 -13.90 -3.36 8.23
C ILE A 63 -15.39 -3.42 7.86
N ALA A 64 -16.19 -2.46 8.32
CA ALA A 64 -17.63 -2.45 8.10
C ALA A 64 -18.01 -2.17 6.62
N HIS A 65 -17.28 -1.28 5.95
CA HIS A 65 -17.69 -0.76 4.63
C HIS A 65 -16.83 -1.26 3.47
N GLU A 66 -15.56 -1.57 3.72
CA GLU A 66 -14.57 -1.95 2.73
C GLU A 66 -13.68 -3.13 3.21
N PRO A 67 -14.25 -4.25 3.68
CA PRO A 67 -13.48 -5.35 4.29
C PRO A 67 -12.49 -5.97 3.31
N GLY A 68 -11.18 -6.03 3.62
CA GLY A 68 -10.17 -6.55 2.68
C GLY A 68 -9.82 -5.58 1.55
N TYR A 69 -9.95 -4.27 1.80
CA TYR A 69 -9.71 -3.22 0.81
C TYR A 69 -8.31 -3.31 0.19
N VAL A 70 -7.26 -3.49 0.99
CA VAL A 70 -5.88 -3.47 0.49
C VAL A 70 -5.62 -4.68 -0.41
N THR A 71 -6.12 -5.86 -0.03
CA THR A 71 -6.07 -7.08 -0.85
C THR A 71 -6.72 -6.87 -2.20
N ARG A 72 -7.94 -6.32 -2.24
CA ARG A 72 -8.61 -6.02 -3.52
C ARG A 72 -7.85 -5.00 -4.35
N MET A 73 -7.34 -3.95 -3.70
CA MET A 73 -6.57 -2.90 -4.38
C MET A 73 -5.30 -3.51 -4.99
N PHE A 74 -4.52 -4.28 -4.25
CA PHE A 74 -3.33 -4.93 -4.78
C PHE A 74 -3.67 -5.91 -5.91
N ALA A 75 -4.70 -6.73 -5.76
CA ALA A 75 -5.13 -7.64 -6.82
C ALA A 75 -5.46 -6.89 -8.12
N ALA A 76 -6.13 -5.75 -8.05
CA ALA A 76 -6.49 -4.95 -9.23
C ALA A 76 -5.29 -4.41 -10.03
N TYR A 77 -4.12 -4.26 -9.38
CA TYR A 77 -2.88 -3.83 -10.05
C TYR A 77 -1.90 -4.97 -10.32
N ALA A 78 -1.94 -6.04 -9.53
CA ALA A 78 -1.02 -7.16 -9.58
C ALA A 78 -1.54 -8.37 -10.39
N THR A 79 -2.68 -8.24 -11.09
CA THR A 79 -3.27 -9.32 -11.92
C THR A 79 -3.74 -8.80 -13.27
N PRO A 80 -3.87 -9.66 -14.30
CA PRO A 80 -3.46 -11.07 -14.33
C PRO A 80 -1.96 -11.28 -14.61
N GLU A 81 -1.27 -10.31 -15.20
CA GLU A 81 0.12 -10.50 -15.67
C GLU A 81 1.06 -9.38 -15.19
N ILE A 82 1.74 -9.63 -14.07
CA ILE A 82 2.89 -8.85 -13.59
C ILE A 82 4.09 -9.79 -13.49
N ASP A 83 5.23 -9.38 -14.04
CA ASP A 83 6.46 -10.18 -14.08
C ASP A 83 7.21 -10.20 -12.74
N PHE A 84 7.04 -9.14 -11.94
CA PHE A 84 7.69 -9.00 -10.64
C PHE A 84 6.84 -8.16 -9.69
N VAL A 85 6.61 -8.66 -8.48
CA VAL A 85 5.99 -7.92 -7.39
C VAL A 85 6.99 -7.78 -6.26
N GLY A 86 7.52 -6.57 -6.08
CA GLY A 86 8.41 -6.25 -4.97
C GLY A 86 7.65 -5.78 -3.74
N ARG A 87 8.38 -5.59 -2.64
CA ARG A 87 7.87 -5.13 -1.35
C ARG A 87 8.47 -3.78 -0.98
N GLN A 88 7.65 -2.85 -0.52
CA GLN A 88 8.09 -1.53 -0.07
C GLN A 88 9.13 -1.63 1.06
N GLU A 89 9.03 -2.66 1.89
CA GLU A 89 9.97 -2.97 2.97
C GLU A 89 11.37 -3.33 2.47
N ARG A 90 11.50 -3.75 1.20
CA ARG A 90 12.75 -4.09 0.51
C ARG A 90 12.94 -3.29 -0.78
N LEU A 91 12.34 -2.10 -0.86
CA LEU A 91 12.19 -1.33 -2.10
C LEU A 91 13.50 -1.19 -2.89
N ALA A 92 14.61 -0.88 -2.22
CA ALA A 92 15.91 -0.72 -2.86
C ALA A 92 16.39 -2.02 -3.52
N GLU A 93 16.39 -3.13 -2.78
CA GLU A 93 16.86 -4.43 -3.29
C GLU A 93 15.96 -4.95 -4.41
N ASP A 94 14.65 -4.86 -4.21
CA ASP A 94 13.68 -5.34 -5.19
C ASP A 94 13.71 -4.48 -6.48
N LEU A 95 13.99 -3.17 -6.38
CA LEU A 95 14.23 -2.31 -7.54
C LEU A 95 15.53 -2.66 -8.27
N ILE A 96 16.63 -2.90 -7.54
CA ILE A 96 17.90 -3.32 -8.13
C ILE A 96 17.73 -4.63 -8.90
N GLU A 97 16.98 -5.58 -8.34
CA GLU A 97 16.65 -6.84 -9.00
C GLU A 97 15.86 -6.61 -10.30
N VAL A 98 14.84 -5.75 -10.28
CA VAL A 98 14.08 -5.38 -11.49
C VAL A 98 14.99 -4.77 -12.55
N LEU A 99 15.87 -3.83 -12.18
CA LEU A 99 16.79 -3.18 -13.12
C LEU A 99 17.77 -4.18 -13.74
N ALA A 100 18.28 -5.12 -12.94
CA ALA A 100 19.14 -6.21 -13.42
C ALA A 100 18.40 -7.12 -14.42
N ARG A 101 17.15 -7.50 -14.13
CA ARG A 101 16.30 -8.30 -15.06
C ARG A 101 16.02 -7.58 -16.37
N LEU A 102 15.96 -6.25 -16.35
CA LEU A 102 15.78 -5.40 -17.53
C LEU A 102 17.10 -5.14 -18.29
N GLY A 103 18.25 -5.57 -17.78
CA GLY A 103 19.57 -5.26 -18.35
C GLY A 103 19.95 -3.79 -18.21
N VAL A 104 19.34 -3.05 -17.27
CA VAL A 104 19.63 -1.65 -17.01
C VAL A 104 20.77 -1.56 -16.01
N SER A 105 21.90 -1.00 -16.44
CA SER A 105 23.02 -0.71 -15.53
C SER A 105 22.62 0.37 -14.52
N CYS A 106 22.89 0.12 -13.25
CA CYS A 106 22.68 1.09 -12.18
C CYS A 106 23.78 0.97 -11.12
N ASP A 107 24.01 2.07 -10.40
CA ASP A 107 24.83 2.06 -9.20
C ASP A 107 23.97 1.58 -8.01
N ALA A 108 24.06 0.27 -7.74
CA ALA A 108 23.31 -0.39 -6.67
C ALA A 108 23.60 0.25 -5.30
N GLU A 109 24.84 0.66 -5.04
CA GLU A 109 25.22 1.29 -3.77
C GLU A 109 24.64 2.70 -3.64
N ARG A 110 24.49 3.42 -4.75
CA ARG A 110 23.77 4.70 -4.75
C ARG A 110 22.29 4.51 -4.49
N ILE A 111 21.65 3.47 -5.03
CA ILE A 111 20.23 3.18 -4.77
C ILE A 111 20.03 2.80 -3.30
N ARG A 112 20.86 1.92 -2.74
CA ARG A 112 20.78 1.51 -1.32
C ARG A 112 20.93 2.66 -0.35
N ARG A 113 21.83 3.60 -0.65
CA ARG A 113 22.09 4.78 0.19
C ARG A 113 21.16 5.95 -0.08
N TRP A 114 20.25 5.82 -1.04
CA TRP A 114 19.32 6.90 -1.35
C TRP A 114 18.43 7.17 -0.13
N PRO A 115 18.32 8.43 0.33
CA PRO A 115 17.51 8.74 1.50
C PRO A 115 16.05 8.39 1.24
N ARG A 116 15.37 7.91 2.28
CA ARG A 116 13.94 7.65 2.21
C ARG A 116 13.20 8.97 1.93
N VAL A 117 12.19 8.90 1.06
CA VAL A 117 11.34 10.03 0.68
C VAL A 117 9.91 9.74 1.13
N ASN A 118 9.17 10.77 1.52
CA ASN A 118 7.81 10.68 2.07
C ASN A 118 7.74 9.86 3.37
N GLU A 119 8.80 9.92 4.19
CA GLU A 119 8.73 9.40 5.55
C GLU A 119 7.68 10.18 6.33
N THR A 120 6.87 9.47 7.11
CA THR A 120 5.87 10.12 7.94
C THR A 120 6.57 10.96 9.02
N PRO A 121 6.27 12.25 9.13
CA PRO A 121 6.78 13.11 10.20
C PRO A 121 6.58 12.50 11.60
N LYS A 122 7.56 12.71 12.47
CA LYS A 122 7.62 12.10 13.82
C LYS A 122 6.52 12.62 14.76
N GLU A 123 5.93 13.76 14.43
CA GLU A 123 4.88 14.41 15.21
C GLU A 123 3.55 13.64 15.15
N ILE A 124 3.35 12.76 14.16
CA ILE A 124 2.19 11.86 14.15
C ILE A 124 2.57 10.55 14.83
N PRO A 125 2.02 10.28 16.03
CA PRO A 125 2.35 9.07 16.78
C PRO A 125 2.00 7.82 15.97
N ASP A 126 2.72 6.74 16.23
CA ASP A 126 2.33 5.43 15.72
C ASP A 126 0.95 5.06 16.28
N PRO A 127 0.01 4.66 15.41
CA PRO A 127 -1.30 4.26 15.87
C PRO A 127 -1.18 3.03 16.76
N GLN A 128 -1.90 3.04 17.88
CA GLN A 128 -2.03 1.88 18.74
C GLN A 128 -3.24 1.06 18.27
N TRP A 129 -2.96 -0.16 17.85
CA TRP A 129 -3.99 -1.09 17.40
C TRP A 129 -4.81 -1.62 18.58
N ASP A 130 -6.13 -1.54 18.47
CA ASP A 130 -7.01 -2.41 19.22
C ASP A 130 -6.73 -3.87 18.81
N PRO A 131 -6.44 -4.79 19.76
CA PRO A 131 -6.07 -6.17 19.42
C PRO A 131 -7.14 -6.93 18.64
N SER A 132 -8.42 -6.66 18.92
CA SER A 132 -9.54 -7.34 18.25
C SER A 132 -9.70 -6.87 16.81
N LEU A 133 -9.62 -5.55 16.58
CA LEU A 133 -9.68 -4.97 15.24
C LEU A 133 -8.47 -5.37 14.41
N ARG A 134 -7.28 -5.42 15.02
CA ARG A 134 -6.05 -5.89 14.38
C ARG A 134 -6.21 -7.30 13.84
N LYS A 135 -6.65 -8.24 14.69
CA LYS A 135 -6.85 -9.63 14.29
C LYS A 135 -7.88 -9.74 13.16
N GLN A 136 -8.97 -8.99 13.26
CA GLN A 136 -10.02 -9.01 12.24
C GLN A 136 -9.54 -8.47 10.89
N ILE A 137 -8.80 -7.35 10.87
CA ILE A 137 -8.27 -6.82 9.61
C ILE A 137 -7.15 -7.71 9.04
N GLU A 138 -6.32 -8.33 9.88
CA GLU A 138 -5.33 -9.33 9.44
C GLU A 138 -6.02 -10.52 8.76
N GLU A 139 -7.11 -11.03 9.32
CA GLU A 139 -7.93 -12.09 8.71
C GLU A 139 -8.51 -11.68 7.36
N LEU A 140 -9.04 -10.46 7.25
CA LEU A 140 -9.61 -9.93 6.01
C LEU A 140 -8.55 -9.67 4.93
N GLU A 141 -7.31 -9.36 5.32
CA GLU A 141 -6.20 -9.07 4.42
C GLU A 141 -5.27 -10.27 4.19
N ARG A 142 -5.57 -11.42 4.81
CA ARG A 142 -4.80 -12.66 4.71
C ARG A 142 -4.46 -13.07 3.27
N PRO A 143 -5.37 -12.96 2.28
CA PRO A 143 -5.00 -13.35 0.92
C PRO A 143 -3.86 -12.51 0.33
N ALA A 144 -3.70 -11.24 0.71
CA ALA A 144 -2.55 -10.44 0.31
C ALA A 144 -1.29 -10.77 1.11
N LEU A 145 -1.44 -11.05 2.41
CA LEU A 145 -0.32 -11.45 3.26
C LEU A 145 0.34 -12.74 2.72
N GLU A 146 -0.46 -13.77 2.47
CA GLU A 146 -0.01 -15.05 1.90
C GLU A 146 0.56 -14.86 0.50
N ARG A 147 -0.18 -14.17 -0.39
CA ARG A 147 0.21 -14.02 -1.80
C ARG A 147 1.54 -13.29 -1.99
N PHE A 148 1.82 -12.30 -1.14
CA PHE A 148 3.00 -11.46 -1.28
C PHE A 148 4.11 -11.80 -0.26
N GLY A 149 3.99 -12.92 0.45
CA GLY A 149 5.03 -13.46 1.34
C GLY A 149 5.30 -12.60 2.56
N TYR A 150 4.22 -12.16 3.23
CA TYR A 150 4.27 -11.45 4.50
C TYR A 150 3.92 -12.32 5.71
N ASP A 151 3.44 -13.55 5.49
CA ASP A 151 3.21 -14.58 6.51
C ASP A 151 4.44 -15.50 6.70
#